data_AF-A0A3A1WVM7-F1
#
_entry.id   AF-A0A3A1WVM7-F1
#
_cell.length_a   1.000
_cell.length_b   1.000
_cell.length_c   1.000
_cell.angle_alpha   90.00
_cell.angle_beta   90.00
_cell.angle_gamma   90.00
#
_symmetry.space_group_name_H-M   'P 1'
#
loop_
_entity.id
_entity.type
_entity.pdbx_description
1 polymer ?
#
loop_
_entity_poly.entity_id
_entity_poly.type
_entity_poly.pdbx_seq_one_letter_code
_entity_poly.pdbx_strand_id
1 'polypeptide(L)'
;MEAESNQVLVADIKADKIYAEVHNGRVEARNVQANDVFLKCLNGSAVAHNVKVVVSCTVDTLNGTSVLEGEITKGACLEVVCENGMAEVCDKHKADLGRKTNGCAHYAVHCLNGKAVVK
;
A
#
# COMPACT_ATOMS: atom_id res chain seq x y z
N MET A 1 -11.18 0.28 19.00
CA MET A 1 -10.42 -0.75 18.26
C MET A 1 -9.17 -0.99 19.05
N GLU A 2 -8.98 -2.20 19.58
CA GLU A 2 -7.72 -2.61 20.21
C GLU A 2 -6.91 -3.36 19.16
N ALA A 3 -5.61 -3.04 19.08
CA ALA A 3 -4.70 -3.73 18.17
C ALA A 3 -4.26 -5.06 18.80
N GLU A 4 -4.14 -6.12 18.00
CA GLU A 4 -3.53 -7.37 18.46
C GLU A 4 -2.03 -7.18 18.72
N SER A 5 -1.40 -8.11 19.45
CA SER A 5 0.06 -8.12 19.61
C SER A 5 0.74 -8.13 18.22
N ASN A 6 1.74 -7.27 18.02
CA ASN A 6 2.42 -7.04 16.73
C ASN A 6 1.57 -6.37 15.63
N GLN A 7 0.48 -5.70 16.01
CA GLN A 7 -0.33 -4.90 15.09
C GLN A 7 -0.26 -3.41 15.43
N VAL A 8 -0.20 -2.57 14.40
CA VAL A 8 -0.43 -1.12 14.50
C VAL A 8 -1.67 -0.77 13.69
N LEU A 9 -2.58 -0.02 14.31
CA LEU A 9 -3.79 0.49 13.69
C LEU A 9 -3.67 2.02 13.54
N VAL A 10 -3.77 2.51 12.31
CA VAL A 10 -3.77 3.93 11.98
C VAL A 10 -5.11 4.26 11.34
N ALA A 11 -5.87 5.19 11.91
CA ALA A 11 -7.20 5.52 11.41
C ALA A 11 -7.48 7.02 11.44
N ASP A 12 -8.20 7.49 10.42
CA ASP A 12 -8.79 8.84 10.37
C ASP A 12 -7.75 9.96 10.50
N ILE A 13 -6.63 9.80 9.79
CA ILE A 13 -5.50 10.75 9.83
C ILE A 13 -5.44 11.57 8.54
N LYS A 14 -5.21 12.87 8.72
CA LYS A 14 -4.74 13.76 7.67
C LYS A 14 -3.37 14.33 8.06
N ALA A 15 -2.36 14.10 7.23
CA ALA A 15 -1.01 14.57 7.46
C ALA A 15 -0.37 15.04 6.15
N ASP A 16 0.76 15.73 6.22
CA ASP A 16 1.54 16.04 5.01
C ASP A 16 2.18 14.75 4.46
N LYS A 17 2.84 13.99 5.35
CA LYS A 17 3.53 12.74 5.01
C LYS A 17 3.16 11.63 5.97
N ILE A 18 3.02 10.43 5.43
CA ILE A 18 2.80 9.22 6.23
C ILE A 18 3.83 8.19 5.84
N TYR A 19 4.55 7.72 6.86
CA TYR A 19 5.51 6.64 6.76
C TYR A 19 5.05 5.51 7.68
N ALA A 20 4.79 4.36 7.09
CA ALA A 20 4.43 3.15 7.82
C ALA A 20 5.38 2.04 7.43
N GLU A 21 6.08 1.49 8.42
CA GLU A 21 7.00 0.37 8.25
C GLU A 21 6.64 -0.74 9.23
N VAL A 22 6.65 -1.99 8.75
CA VAL A 22 6.36 -3.16 9.57
C VAL A 22 7.37 -4.27 9.31
N HIS A 23 7.84 -4.89 10.40
CA HIS A 23 8.79 -5.99 10.39
C HIS A 23 8.18 -7.17 11.16
N ASN A 24 7.90 -8.29 10.49
CA ASN A 24 7.32 -9.50 11.11
C ASN A 24 6.01 -9.22 11.90
N GLY A 25 5.20 -8.28 11.42
CA GLY A 25 3.96 -7.86 12.08
C GLY A 25 2.93 -7.37 11.08
N ARG A 26 1.93 -6.63 11.57
CA ARG A 26 0.88 -6.05 10.73
C ARG A 26 0.72 -4.55 10.95
N VAL A 27 0.68 -3.79 9.86
CA VAL A 27 0.15 -2.43 9.87
C VAL A 27 -1.18 -2.43 9.13
N GLU A 28 -2.18 -1.80 9.74
CA GLU A 28 -3.42 -1.51 9.06
C GLU A 28 -3.77 -0.01 9.16
N ALA A 29 -3.83 0.64 8.00
CA ALA A 29 -4.20 2.03 7.85
C ALA A 29 -5.61 2.14 7.24
N ARG A 30 -6.45 3.05 7.77
CA ARG A 30 -7.81 3.29 7.26
C ARG A 30 -8.11 4.79 7.23
N ASN A 31 -8.79 5.26 6.18
CA ASN A 31 -9.22 6.66 6.04
C ASN A 31 -8.07 7.64 6.22
N VAL A 32 -7.05 7.49 5.38
CA VAL A 32 -5.81 8.23 5.48
C VAL A 32 -5.72 9.23 4.33
N GLN A 33 -5.39 10.49 4.61
CA GLN A 33 -5.10 11.50 3.58
C GLN A 33 -3.70 12.08 3.78
N ALA A 34 -2.86 12.01 2.76
CA ALA A 34 -1.55 12.63 2.76
C ALA A 34 -1.08 13.10 1.38
N ASN A 35 -0.11 14.01 1.37
CA ASN A 35 0.60 14.37 0.14
C ASN A 35 1.52 13.24 -0.27
N ASP A 36 2.33 12.75 0.67
CA ASP A 36 3.26 11.64 0.46
C ASP A 36 2.89 10.44 1.35
N VAL A 37 2.78 9.26 0.75
CA VAL A 37 2.57 7.99 1.46
C VAL A 37 3.70 7.03 1.13
N PHE A 38 4.35 6.52 2.17
CA PHE A 38 5.36 5.47 2.08
C PHE A 38 4.93 4.29 2.95
N LEU A 39 4.71 3.14 2.33
CA LEU A 39 4.35 1.89 2.99
C LEU A 39 5.45 0.86 2.75
N LYS A 40 6.05 0.37 3.82
CA LYS A 40 7.11 -0.63 3.76
C LYS A 40 6.77 -1.87 4.59
N CYS A 41 6.86 -3.02 3.94
CA CYS A 41 6.51 -4.30 4.52
C CYS A 41 7.71 -5.26 4.43
N LEU A 42 8.23 -5.70 5.57
CA LEU A 42 9.29 -6.70 5.66
C LEU A 42 8.79 -7.92 6.44
N ASN A 43 8.69 -9.07 5.77
CA ASN A 43 8.26 -10.34 6.37
C ASN A 43 6.90 -10.25 7.10
N GLY A 44 6.00 -9.36 6.66
CA GLY A 44 4.78 -9.03 7.38
C GLY A 44 3.60 -8.74 6.46
N SER A 45 2.65 -7.96 6.98
CA SER A 45 1.49 -7.49 6.23
C SER A 45 1.26 -5.99 6.43
N ALA A 46 1.15 -5.25 5.33
CA ALA A 46 0.85 -3.83 5.36
C ALA A 46 -0.39 -3.56 4.52
N VAL A 47 -1.49 -3.16 5.16
CA VAL A 47 -2.77 -2.98 4.49
C VAL A 47 -3.26 -1.56 4.72
N ALA A 48 -3.58 -0.85 3.64
CA ALA A 48 -4.05 0.53 3.71
C ALA A 48 -5.33 0.67 2.88
N HIS A 49 -6.42 1.03 3.55
CA HIS A 49 -7.75 1.18 2.94
C HIS A 49 -8.20 2.63 2.95
N ASN A 50 -8.86 3.05 1.86
CA ASN A 50 -9.39 4.40 1.70
C ASN A 50 -8.30 5.47 1.90
N VAL A 51 -7.15 5.27 1.24
CA VAL A 51 -6.02 6.21 1.25
C VAL A 51 -6.23 7.27 0.17
N LYS A 52 -6.01 8.55 0.48
CA LYS A 52 -5.97 9.61 -0.52
C LYS A 52 -4.55 10.16 -0.62
N VAL A 53 -3.92 9.96 -1.78
CA VAL A 53 -2.57 10.44 -2.08
C VAL A 53 -2.62 11.58 -3.08
N VAL A 54 -1.93 12.68 -2.78
CA VAL A 54 -1.92 13.88 -3.62
C VAL A 54 -0.67 13.98 -4.50
N VAL A 55 0.51 13.65 -3.95
CA VAL A 55 1.80 13.94 -4.60
C VAL A 55 2.57 12.65 -4.91
N SER A 56 2.83 11.80 -3.91
CA SER A 56 3.62 10.58 -4.13
C SER A 56 3.17 9.41 -3.28
N CYS A 57 3.20 8.22 -3.88
CA CYS A 57 2.92 6.95 -3.22
C CYS A 57 4.05 5.97 -3.50
N THR A 58 4.64 5.40 -2.47
CA THR A 58 5.59 4.29 -2.59
C THR A 58 5.13 3.11 -1.75
N VAL A 59 5.09 1.94 -2.37
CA VAL A 59 4.83 0.66 -1.70
C VAL A 59 6.04 -0.24 -1.91
N ASP A 60 6.76 -0.55 -0.84
CA ASP A 60 7.96 -1.39 -0.85
C ASP A 60 7.72 -2.66 -0.04
N THR A 61 7.75 -3.80 -0.71
CA THR A 61 7.40 -5.11 -0.12
C THR A 61 8.54 -6.09 -0.28
N LEU A 62 9.04 -6.62 0.83
CA LEU A 62 10.05 -7.67 0.86
C LEU A 62 9.54 -8.84 1.71
N ASN A 63 9.42 -10.03 1.10
CA ASN A 63 9.01 -11.27 1.79
C ASN A 63 7.66 -11.18 2.52
N GLY A 64 6.75 -10.33 2.05
CA GLY A 64 5.48 -10.07 2.72
C GLY A 64 4.38 -9.69 1.74
N THR A 65 3.31 -9.14 2.30
CA THR A 65 2.16 -8.68 1.52
C THR A 65 1.86 -7.22 1.81
N SER A 66 1.71 -6.41 0.76
CA SER A 66 1.24 -5.04 0.85
C SER A 66 -0.01 -4.83 0.00
N VAL A 67 -1.01 -4.16 0.55
CA VAL A 67 -2.23 -3.77 -0.15
C VAL A 67 -2.49 -2.29 0.11
N LEU A 68 -2.67 -1.50 -0.95
CA LEU A 68 -3.08 -0.10 -0.87
C LEU A 68 -4.29 0.15 -1.76
N GLU A 69 -5.40 0.53 -1.15
CA GLU A 69 -6.64 0.88 -1.82
C GLU A 69 -6.98 2.34 -1.55
N GLY A 70 -7.29 3.11 -2.59
CA GLY A 70 -7.73 4.48 -2.38
C GLY A 70 -7.63 5.36 -3.60
N GLU A 71 -7.70 6.68 -3.43
CA GLU A 71 -7.62 7.65 -4.53
C GLU A 71 -6.18 8.15 -4.69
N ILE A 72 -5.55 7.81 -5.81
CA ILE A 72 -4.24 8.35 -6.19
C ILE A 72 -4.46 9.46 -7.21
N THR A 73 -4.11 10.69 -6.84
CA THR A 73 -4.39 11.86 -7.68
C THR A 73 -3.72 11.73 -9.05
N LYS A 74 -4.43 12.12 -10.11
CA LYS A 74 -3.88 12.13 -11.47
C LYS A 74 -2.63 13.04 -11.51
N GLY A 75 -1.48 12.46 -11.85
CA GLY A 75 -0.19 13.15 -11.88
C GLY A 75 0.66 12.94 -10.62
N ALA A 76 0.15 12.25 -9.59
CA ALA A 76 0.97 11.77 -8.50
C ALA A 76 1.96 10.71 -8.99
N CYS A 77 3.14 10.69 -8.39
CA CYS A 77 4.12 9.63 -8.63
C CYS A 77 3.70 8.36 -7.88
N LEU A 78 3.76 7.21 -8.55
CA LEU A 78 3.52 5.91 -7.92
C LEU A 78 4.72 5.00 -8.17
N GLU A 79 5.33 4.49 -7.10
CA GLU A 79 6.38 3.48 -7.17
C GLU A 79 5.97 2.25 -6.37
N VAL A 80 5.99 1.08 -7.02
CA VAL A 80 5.73 -0.21 -6.37
C VAL A 80 6.95 -1.09 -6.52
N VAL A 81 7.59 -1.43 -5.41
CA VAL A 81 8.70 -2.35 -5.32
C VAL A 81 8.22 -3.61 -4.61
N CYS A 82 8.45 -4.75 -5.24
CA CYS A 82 8.08 -6.05 -4.69
C CYS A 82 9.22 -7.03 -4.89
N GLU A 83 9.70 -7.61 -3.80
CA GLU A 83 10.74 -8.62 -3.77
C GLU A 83 10.28 -9.82 -2.95
N ASN A 84 10.21 -10.99 -3.60
CA ASN A 84 9.80 -12.24 -3.00
C ASN A 84 8.50 -12.15 -2.15
N GLY A 85 7.49 -11.44 -2.65
CA GLY A 85 6.25 -11.16 -1.95
C GLY A 85 5.15 -10.73 -2.90
N MET A 86 4.14 -10.03 -2.37
CA MET A 86 3.01 -9.54 -3.14
C MET A 86 2.67 -8.09 -2.78
N ALA A 87 2.49 -7.25 -3.80
CA ALA A 87 2.03 -5.88 -3.64
C ALA A 87 0.86 -5.60 -4.58
N GLU A 88 -0.23 -5.06 -4.04
CA GLU A 88 -1.40 -4.64 -4.83
C GLU A 88 -1.74 -3.19 -4.51
N VAL A 89 -1.86 -2.37 -5.56
CA VAL A 89 -2.24 -0.96 -5.47
C VAL A 89 -3.41 -0.69 -6.40
N CYS A 90 -4.52 -0.22 -5.84
CA CYS A 90 -5.77 0.02 -6.55
C CYS A 90 -6.26 1.46 -6.40
N ASP A 91 -6.39 2.17 -7.53
CA ASP A 91 -7.08 3.46 -7.57
C ASP A 91 -8.61 3.26 -7.54
N LYS A 92 -9.27 3.87 -6.54
CA LYS A 92 -10.73 3.97 -6.28
C LYS A 92 -11.49 2.66 -6.11
N HIS A 93 -10.85 1.53 -6.34
CA HIS A 93 -11.46 0.20 -6.26
C HIS A 93 -10.84 -0.63 -5.15
N LYS A 94 -11.58 -1.63 -4.69
CA LYS A 94 -11.01 -2.65 -3.80
C LYS A 94 -9.97 -3.47 -4.54
N ALA A 95 -8.92 -3.85 -3.83
CA ALA A 95 -7.97 -4.86 -4.24
C ALA A 95 -8.72 -6.18 -4.48
N ASP A 96 -8.50 -6.76 -5.66
CA ASP A 96 -9.08 -8.01 -6.11
C ASP A 96 -8.16 -8.54 -7.22
N LEU A 97 -7.25 -9.45 -6.83
CA LEU A 97 -6.26 -10.12 -7.68
C LEU A 97 -6.94 -10.82 -8.88
N GLY A 98 -7.15 -10.07 -9.96
CA GLY A 98 -7.73 -10.59 -11.20
C GLY A 98 -8.89 -9.79 -11.79
N ARG A 99 -9.32 -8.67 -11.18
CA ARG A 99 -10.44 -7.88 -11.72
C ARG A 99 -9.99 -6.78 -12.68
N LYS A 100 -10.61 -6.73 -13.86
CA LYS A 100 -10.50 -5.59 -14.79
C LYS A 100 -11.16 -4.36 -14.17
N THR A 101 -10.39 -3.30 -13.98
CA THR A 101 -10.89 -1.99 -13.54
C THR A 101 -11.23 -1.13 -14.76
N ASN A 102 -12.29 -0.35 -14.67
CA ASN A 102 -12.86 0.48 -15.75
C ASN A 102 -11.97 1.71 -16.07
N GLY A 103 -10.73 1.49 -16.49
CA GLY A 103 -9.77 2.55 -16.85
C GLY A 103 -9.08 3.24 -15.67
N CYS A 104 -9.22 2.72 -14.44
CA CYS A 104 -8.48 3.18 -13.26
C CYS A 104 -7.15 2.44 -13.12
N ALA A 105 -6.13 3.10 -12.58
CA ALA A 105 -4.81 2.50 -12.40
C ALA A 105 -4.89 1.35 -11.38
N HIS A 106 -4.48 0.15 -11.79
CA HIS A 106 -4.47 -1.05 -10.97
C HIS A 106 -3.14 -1.77 -11.22
N TYR A 107 -2.36 -1.93 -10.17
CA TYR A 107 -1.06 -2.61 -10.21
C TYR A 107 -1.08 -3.77 -9.22
N ALA A 108 -1.06 -4.99 -9.75
CA ALA A 108 -0.87 -6.21 -8.97
C ALA A 108 0.48 -6.81 -9.35
N VAL A 109 1.40 -6.86 -8.38
CA VAL A 109 2.76 -7.37 -8.56
C VAL A 109 2.96 -8.54 -7.61
N HIS A 110 3.27 -9.69 -8.19
CA HIS A 110 3.63 -10.90 -7.45
C HIS A 110 5.01 -11.35 -7.92
N CYS A 111 5.95 -11.45 -6.98
CA CYS A 111 7.34 -11.84 -7.27
C CYS A 111 7.71 -13.03 -6.42
N LEU A 112 8.16 -14.11 -7.06
CA LEU A 112 8.69 -15.30 -6.39
C LEU A 112 10.19 -15.37 -6.71
N ASN A 113 11.05 -15.27 -5.68
CA ASN A 113 12.51 -15.32 -5.82
C ASN A 113 13.10 -14.28 -6.81
N GLY A 114 12.61 -13.04 -6.77
CA GLY A 114 13.10 -11.95 -7.61
C GLY A 114 12.51 -10.61 -7.22
N LYS A 115 12.88 -9.55 -7.94
CA LYS A 115 12.46 -8.17 -7.71
C LYS A 115 11.74 -7.59 -8.93
N ALA A 116 10.58 -6.98 -8.73
CA ALA A 116 9.91 -6.15 -9.71
C ALA A 116 9.77 -4.72 -9.20
N VAL A 117 9.82 -3.78 -10.15
CA VAL A 117 9.65 -2.35 -9.90
C VAL A 117 8.69 -1.79 -10.94
N VAL A 118 7.64 -1.12 -10.48
CA VAL A 118 6.69 -0.38 -11.32
C VAL A 118 6.80 1.10 -10.97
N LYS A 119 6.88 1.96 -11.98
CA LYS A 119 7.04 3.43 -11.87
C LYS A 119 6.10 4.15 -12.84
#